data_AF-A0A8J3FYW0-F1
#
_entry.id   AF-A0A8J3FYW0-F1
#
_cell.length_a   1.000
_cell.length_b   1.000
_cell.length_c   1.000
_cell.angle_alpha   90.00
_cell.angle_beta   90.00
_cell.angle_gamma   90.00
#
_symmetry.space_group_name_H-M   'P 1'
#
loop_
_entity.id
_entity.type
_entity.pdbx_description
1 polymer ?
#
loop_
_entity_poly.entity_id
_entity_poly.type
_entity_poly.pdbx_seq_one_letter_code
_entity_poly.pdbx_strand_id
1 'polypeptide(L)'
;MHDALWNYGECLRLDEHFDAQYGHEAQMQTELPIINMSAYTENFAGTLAVASLCERVITIDTSYFHLYGAAGLPTWLLLCEKCDWRNSW
;
A
#
# COMPACT_ATOMS: atom_id res chain seq x y z
N MET A 1 -13.78 3.12 -14.03
CA MET A 1 -12.41 2.56 -13.98
C MET A 1 -12.02 2.65 -12.52
N HIS A 2 -12.61 1.74 -11.75
CA HIS A 2 -12.53 1.71 -10.29
C HIS A 2 -11.43 0.71 -9.94
N ASP A 3 -10.93 0.73 -8.71
CA ASP A 3 -9.99 -0.24 -8.11
C ASP A 3 -8.54 0.23 -8.02
N ALA A 4 -8.26 1.00 -6.96
CA ALA A 4 -6.91 1.23 -6.45
C ALA A 4 -6.94 1.26 -4.91
N LEU A 5 -5.97 0.59 -4.28
CA LEU A 5 -5.71 0.66 -2.84
C LEU A 5 -5.01 2.00 -2.54
N TRP A 6 -5.63 2.83 -1.70
CA TRP A 6 -5.10 4.12 -1.25
C TRP A 6 -4.40 3.97 0.11
N ASN A 7 -3.18 4.48 0.25
CA ASN A 7 -2.47 4.51 1.54
C ASN A 7 -1.98 5.92 1.91
N TYR A 8 -2.79 6.71 2.60
CA TYR A 8 -2.36 8.02 3.11
C TYR A 8 -1.38 7.83 4.28
N GLY A 9 -0.08 8.00 4.06
CA GLY A 9 0.89 7.79 5.13
C GLY A 9 2.24 8.46 4.96
N GLU A 10 2.28 9.80 5.00
CA GLU A 10 3.49 10.58 5.37
C GLU A 10 3.06 11.95 5.96
N CYS A 11 2.21 11.97 7.01
CA CYS A 11 2.18 13.01 8.04
C CYS A 11 1.25 12.61 9.21
N LEU A 12 1.85 12.25 10.35
CA LEU A 12 1.23 12.21 11.69
C LEU A 12 0.10 11.17 11.96
N ARG A 13 0.46 9.94 12.39
CA ARG A 13 0.01 9.37 13.68
C ARG A 13 0.60 7.98 13.97
N LEU A 14 1.13 7.86 15.18
CA LEU A 14 1.54 6.63 15.84
C LEU A 14 0.31 5.85 16.35
N ASP A 15 -0.52 5.33 15.45
CA ASP A 15 -1.57 4.38 15.85
C ASP A 15 -1.42 3.11 15.00
N GLU A 16 -1.02 2.01 15.65
CA GLU A 16 -0.87 0.65 15.09
C GLU A 16 -2.17 0.12 14.42
N HIS A 17 -3.28 0.87 14.49
CA HIS A 17 -4.62 0.51 14.04
C HIS A 17 -5.01 1.02 12.65
N PHE A 18 -4.21 1.86 11.99
CA PHE A 18 -4.61 2.52 10.75
C PHE A 18 -4.86 1.52 9.61
N ASP A 19 -3.90 0.64 9.32
CA ASP A 19 -3.99 -0.32 8.19
C ASP A 19 -5.08 -1.40 8.41
N ALA A 20 -5.34 -1.79 9.66
CA ALA A 20 -6.29 -2.86 9.98
C ALA A 20 -7.76 -2.46 9.82
N GLN A 21 -8.10 -1.22 10.17
CA GLN A 21 -9.47 -0.71 10.04
C GLN A 21 -9.88 -0.59 8.57
N TYR A 22 -9.02 0.01 7.73
CA TYR A 22 -9.29 0.15 6.30
C TYR A 22 -9.30 -1.21 5.57
N GLY A 23 -8.47 -2.16 5.99
CA GLY A 23 -8.47 -3.51 5.41
C GLY A 23 -9.81 -4.24 5.61
N HIS A 24 -10.41 -4.13 6.79
CA HIS A 24 -11.71 -4.73 7.09
C HIS A 24 -12.83 -4.08 6.25
N GLU A 25 -12.85 -2.75 6.18
CA GLU A 25 -13.82 -2.00 5.37
C GLU A 25 -13.69 -2.31 3.88
N ALA A 26 -12.46 -2.35 3.36
CA ALA A 26 -12.19 -2.67 1.97
C ALA A 26 -12.66 -4.09 1.63
N GLN A 27 -12.51 -5.07 2.51
CA GLN A 27 -13.01 -6.43 2.26
C GLN A 27 -14.55 -6.54 2.21
N MET A 28 -15.29 -5.57 2.77
CA MET A 28 -16.76 -5.58 2.75
C MET A 28 -17.36 -5.20 1.39
N GLN A 29 -16.58 -4.63 0.47
CA GLN A 29 -17.05 -4.42 -0.89
C GLN A 29 -17.27 -5.77 -1.60
N THR A 30 -18.13 -5.79 -2.61
CA THR A 30 -18.51 -7.03 -3.31
C THR A 30 -18.13 -7.07 -4.78
N GLU A 31 -17.66 -5.96 -5.35
CA GLU A 31 -17.34 -5.83 -6.78
C GLU A 31 -15.99 -6.45 -7.15
N LEU A 32 -15.09 -6.62 -6.18
CA LEU A 32 -13.77 -7.21 -6.36
C LEU A 32 -13.47 -8.26 -5.28
N PRO A 33 -12.60 -9.22 -5.60
CA PRO A 33 -12.09 -10.16 -4.61
C PRO A 33 -11.03 -9.51 -3.71
N ILE A 34 -11.42 -8.55 -2.87
CA ILE A 34 -10.49 -7.94 -1.89
C ILE A 34 -10.30 -8.91 -0.72
N ILE A 35 -9.04 -9.21 -0.41
CA ILE A 35 -8.65 -10.01 0.74
C ILE A 35 -7.92 -9.10 1.73
N ASN A 36 -8.40 -9.02 2.96
CA ASN A 36 -7.72 -8.25 4.00
C ASN A 36 -6.47 -8.99 4.50
N MET A 37 -5.30 -8.41 4.23
CA MET A 37 -4.00 -8.91 4.68
C MET A 37 -3.41 -8.12 5.86
N SER A 38 -4.18 -7.20 6.47
CA SER A 38 -3.67 -6.29 7.51
C SER A 38 -3.06 -7.00 8.71
N ALA A 39 -3.52 -8.22 9.02
CA ALA A 39 -2.98 -9.05 10.10
C ALA A 39 -1.50 -9.46 9.88
N TYR A 40 -0.97 -9.28 8.68
CA TYR A 40 0.40 -9.63 8.32
C TYR A 40 1.30 -8.41 8.04
N THR A 41 0.76 -7.19 8.12
CA THR A 41 1.45 -5.96 7.69
C THR A 41 1.89 -5.06 8.85
N GLU A 42 1.92 -5.56 10.08
CA GLU A 42 2.31 -4.79 11.29
C GLU A 42 3.76 -4.28 11.25
N ASN A 43 4.63 -4.92 10.47
CA ASN A 43 6.02 -4.50 10.30
C ASN A 43 6.51 -4.79 8.88
N PHE A 44 7.63 -4.17 8.49
CA PHE A 44 8.18 -4.32 7.14
C PHE A 44 8.54 -5.76 6.77
N ALA A 45 8.96 -6.60 7.72
CA ALA A 45 9.28 -7.99 7.42
C ALA A 45 8.02 -8.80 7.06
N GLY A 46 6.94 -8.64 7.81
CA GLY A 46 5.64 -9.26 7.52
C GLY A 46 5.06 -8.76 6.20
N THR A 47 5.07 -7.44 6.00
CA THR A 47 4.63 -6.80 4.76
C THR A 47 5.41 -7.30 3.54
N LEU A 48 6.74 -7.41 3.64
CA LEU A 48 7.58 -7.95 2.57
C LEU A 48 7.31 -9.45 2.33
N ALA A 49 7.07 -10.23 3.38
CA ALA A 49 6.76 -11.65 3.24
C ALA A 49 5.47 -11.86 2.44
N VAL A 50 4.41 -11.08 2.71
CA VAL A 50 3.16 -11.12 1.92
C VAL A 50 3.43 -10.70 0.47
N ALA A 51 4.12 -9.59 0.27
CA ALA A 51 4.45 -9.08 -1.07
C ALA A 51 5.25 -10.09 -1.91
N SER A 52 6.11 -10.89 -1.29
CA SER A 52 6.92 -11.92 -1.97
C SER A 52 6.10 -13.08 -2.54
N LEU A 53 4.85 -13.25 -2.10
CA LEU A 53 3.92 -14.26 -2.60
C LEU A 53 3.09 -13.76 -3.79
N CYS A 54 3.14 -12.46 -4.10
CA CYS A 54 2.42 -11.85 -5.20
C CYS A 54 3.26 -11.84 -6.48
N GLU A 55 2.63 -12.02 -7.65
CA GLU A 55 3.32 -11.81 -8.94
C GLU A 55 3.78 -10.37 -9.14
N ARG A 56 3.06 -9.41 -8.57
CA ARG A 56 3.35 -7.98 -8.62
C ARG A 56 2.73 -7.25 -7.44
N VAL A 57 3.37 -6.17 -7.03
CA VAL A 57 2.84 -5.21 -6.06
C VAL A 57 2.45 -3.92 -6.77
N ILE A 58 1.28 -3.36 -6.43
CA ILE A 58 0.85 -2.02 -6.84
C ILE A 58 0.70 -1.21 -5.54
N THR A 59 1.37 -0.06 -5.47
CA THR A 59 1.35 0.78 -4.28
C THR A 59 1.45 2.26 -4.66
N ILE A 60 1.33 3.15 -3.68
CA ILE A 60 1.56 4.58 -3.85
C ILE A 60 2.91 4.99 -3.25
N ASP A 61 3.24 6.28 -3.28
CA ASP A 61 4.55 6.78 -2.83
C ASP A 61 4.64 6.80 -1.30
N THR A 62 4.92 5.62 -0.72
CA THR A 62 5.17 5.40 0.70
C THR A 62 6.43 4.57 0.90
N SER A 63 6.85 4.42 2.16
CA SER A 63 7.96 3.53 2.56
C SER A 63 7.85 2.10 1.99
N TYR A 64 6.64 1.60 1.73
CA TYR A 64 6.41 0.29 1.12
C TYR A 64 6.94 0.20 -0.32
N PHE A 65 6.78 1.24 -1.14
CA PHE A 65 7.33 1.25 -2.51
C PHE A 65 8.84 1.04 -2.51
N HIS A 66 9.54 1.78 -1.64
CA HIS A 66 10.99 1.66 -1.49
C HIS A 66 11.41 0.30 -0.93
N LEU A 67 10.67 -0.24 0.05
CA LEU A 67 10.90 -1.57 0.61
C LEU A 67 10.85 -2.65 -0.47
N TYR A 68 9.78 -2.70 -1.28
CA TYR A 68 9.62 -3.71 -2.31
C TYR A 68 10.59 -3.53 -3.47
N GLY A 69 10.85 -2.28 -3.86
CA GLY A 69 11.83 -1.94 -4.88
C GLY A 69 13.24 -2.37 -4.47
N ALA A 70 13.64 -2.12 -3.22
CA ALA A 70 14.93 -2.58 -2.68
C ALA A 70 15.03 -4.11 -2.61
N ALA A 71 13.92 -4.80 -2.39
CA ALA A 71 13.85 -6.27 -2.40
C ALA A 71 13.81 -6.88 -3.82
N GLY A 72 13.78 -6.06 -4.89
CA GLY A 72 13.76 -6.52 -6.28
C GLY A 72 12.43 -7.12 -6.74
N LEU A 73 11.33 -6.83 -6.03
CA LEU A 73 10.00 -7.31 -6.41
C LEU A 73 9.42 -6.47 -7.58
N PRO A 74 8.70 -7.09 -8.54
CA PRO A 74 7.97 -6.36 -9.57
C PRO A 74 6.96 -5.40 -8.92
N THR A 75 7.22 -4.10 -8.95
CA THR A 75 6.44 -3.08 -8.21
C THR A 75 6.04 -1.93 -9.12
N TRP A 76 4.76 -1.57 -9.11
CA TRP A 76 4.21 -0.42 -9.82
C TRP A 76 3.79 0.67 -8.84
N LEU A 77 4.15 1.91 -9.17
CA LEU A 77 3.84 3.10 -8.38
C LEU A 77 2.67 3.87 -9.00
N LEU A 78 1.58 3.98 -8.26
CA LEU A 78 0.48 4.87 -8.57
C LEU A 78 0.82 6.28 -8.09
N LEU A 79 1.06 7.17 -9.04
CA LEU A 79 1.36 8.57 -8.78
C LEU A 79 0.14 9.45 -9.10
N CYS A 80 -0.10 10.46 -8.26
CA CYS A 80 -1.01 11.53 -8.62
C CYS A 80 -0.38 12.40 -9.72
N GLU A 81 -1.20 13.12 -10.48
CA GLU A 81 -0.75 13.94 -11.62
C GLU A 81 0.34 14.96 -11.24
N LYS A 82 0.31 15.49 -10.00
CA LYS A 82 1.31 16.43 -9.47
C LYS A 82 2.15 15.79 -8.36
N CYS A 83 2.78 14.66 -8.65
CA CYS A 83 3.59 13.92 -7.68
C CYS A 83 5.04 14.44 -7.52
N ASP A 84 5.53 15.33 -8.40
CA ASP A 84 6.88 15.89 -8.25
C ASP A 84 6.86 17.04 -7.24
N TRP A 85 7.77 17.01 -6.27
CA TRP A 85 8.04 18.14 -5.39
C TRP A 85 8.48 19.38 -6.16
N ARG A 86 8.97 19.26 -7.40
CA ARG A 86 9.28 20.41 -8.29
C ARG A 86 8.05 21.06 -8.91
N ASN A 87 6.90 20.37 -8.91
CA ASN A 87 5.62 20.94 -9.34
C ASN A 87 4.99 21.82 -8.24
N SER A 88 5.74 22.16 -7.20
CA SER A 88 5.31 22.97 -6.07
C SER A 88 5.43 24.47 -6.31
N TRP A 89 5.11 25.01 -7.50
CA TRP A 89 4.84 26.44 -7.68
C TRP A 89 3.82 26.67 -8.80
#